data_AF-A0A3M1U6N6-F1
#
_entry.id   AF-A0A3M1U6N6-F1
#
_cell.length_a   1.000
_cell.length_b   1.000
_cell.length_c   1.000
_cell.angle_alpha   90.00
_cell.angle_beta   90.00
_cell.angle_gamma   90.00
#
_symmetry.space_group_name_H-M   'P 1'
#
loop_
_entity.id
_entity.type
_entity.pdbx_description
1 polymer ?
#
loop_
_entity_poly.entity_id
_entity_poly.type
_entity_poly.pdbx_seq_one_letter_code
_entity_poly.pdbx_strand_id
1 'polypeptide(L)'
;MSEQYGLNFERILALLAVILPTCVWVVWAIRKMIDAELSAAQGVAAIGVSLILLFIAIEGGFWVAVIIASLMLATLAAVPYLASRIDQRLLFEVDEHLLEQAFGAFGENPANAAALFRIATVLYDAGQRGHAIRIAEYAASLLGSDVDPVSNRSLRDLFRKELSDLKRWQEYAQPEDFKPIRCLRCSMVNPPGTIACSRCQAPVLLDHARRRADPKPFYARLILGWVAIATALGISVSLGFVVKGNALAFAILGVVALLGLFLAWLFRGERVLPPPV
;
A
#
# COMPACT_ATOMS: atom_id res chain seq x y z
N MET A 1 -39.12 -37.41 -13.81
CA MET A 1 -38.86 -36.19 -13.01
C MET A 1 -37.85 -36.40 -11.88
N SER A 2 -37.32 -37.62 -11.67
CA SER A 2 -36.31 -37.93 -10.64
C SER A 2 -34.85 -37.94 -11.14
N GLU A 3 -34.61 -37.85 -12.45
CA GLU A 3 -33.25 -37.73 -13.04
C GLU A 3 -32.69 -36.30 -13.01
N GLN A 4 -33.48 -35.33 -12.54
CA GLN A 4 -33.21 -33.90 -12.76
C GLN A 4 -32.39 -33.24 -11.62
N TYR A 5 -32.07 -33.99 -10.56
CA TYR A 5 -31.19 -33.57 -9.47
C TYR A 5 -30.04 -34.56 -9.26
N GLY A 6 -29.55 -35.18 -10.33
CA GLY A 6 -28.20 -35.74 -10.32
C GLY A 6 -27.23 -34.61 -10.02
N LEU A 7 -26.85 -34.46 -8.75
CA LEU A 7 -25.74 -33.60 -8.35
C LEU A 7 -24.50 -34.18 -9.02
N ASN A 8 -24.25 -33.72 -10.25
CA ASN A 8 -23.03 -34.05 -10.96
C ASN A 8 -21.88 -33.71 -10.02
N PHE A 9 -20.95 -34.65 -9.88
CA PHE A 9 -19.78 -34.53 -9.00
C PHE A 9 -19.08 -33.16 -9.15
N GLU A 10 -19.04 -32.63 -10.38
CA GLU A 10 -18.54 -31.29 -10.72
C GLU A 10 -19.27 -30.15 -9.99
N ARG A 11 -20.60 -30.21 -9.85
CA ARG A 11 -21.38 -29.21 -9.12
C ARG A 11 -21.09 -29.26 -7.63
N ILE A 12 -20.93 -30.46 -7.06
CA ILE A 12 -20.54 -30.63 -5.64
C ILE A 12 -19.17 -29.99 -5.40
N LEU A 13 -18.18 -30.26 -6.27
CA LEU A 13 -16.86 -29.68 -6.17
C LEU A 13 -16.88 -28.14 -6.30
N ALA A 14 -17.65 -27.61 -7.26
CA ALA A 14 -17.78 -26.16 -7.43
C ALA A 14 -18.41 -25.49 -6.21
N LEU A 15 -19.45 -26.09 -5.62
CA LEU A 15 -20.07 -25.56 -4.40
C LEU A 15 -19.13 -25.63 -3.20
N LEU A 16 -18.39 -26.71 -3.02
CA LEU A 16 -17.34 -26.81 -1.98
C LEU A 16 -16.28 -25.71 -2.14
N ALA A 17 -15.90 -25.39 -3.37
CA ALA A 17 -14.96 -24.32 -3.69
C ALA A 17 -15.51 -22.91 -3.38
N VAL A 18 -16.82 -22.72 -3.24
CA VAL A 18 -17.44 -21.46 -2.77
C VAL A 18 -17.62 -21.46 -1.25
N ILE A 19 -18.09 -22.58 -0.69
CA ILE A 19 -18.38 -22.71 0.75
C ILE A 19 -17.11 -22.47 1.57
N LEU A 20 -15.97 -23.08 1.19
CA LEU A 20 -14.72 -22.96 1.95
C LEU A 20 -14.24 -21.48 2.05
N PRO A 21 -14.07 -20.73 0.95
CA PRO A 21 -13.79 -19.30 1.01
C PRO A 21 -14.82 -18.49 1.79
N THR A 22 -16.11 -18.83 1.68
CA THR A 22 -17.19 -18.14 2.42
C THR A 22 -17.01 -18.29 3.92
N CYS A 23 -16.74 -19.52 4.40
CA CYS A 23 -16.48 -19.76 5.82
C CYS A 23 -15.26 -18.97 6.31
N VAL A 24 -14.16 -18.99 5.54
CA VAL A 24 -12.95 -18.21 5.86
C VAL A 24 -13.26 -16.72 5.93
N TRP A 25 -14.03 -16.20 4.97
CA TRP A 25 -14.43 -14.79 4.91
C TRP A 25 -15.28 -14.37 6.11
N VAL A 26 -16.25 -15.19 6.50
CA VAL A 26 -17.12 -14.94 7.65
C VAL A 26 -16.31 -14.91 8.95
N VAL A 27 -15.44 -15.91 9.17
CA VAL A 27 -14.56 -15.95 10.35
C VAL A 27 -13.62 -14.74 10.39
N TRP A 28 -13.03 -14.38 9.24
CA TRP A 28 -12.17 -13.19 9.13
C TRP A 28 -12.93 -11.89 9.46
N ALA A 29 -14.15 -11.72 8.95
CA ALA A 29 -14.98 -10.55 9.22
C ALA A 29 -15.36 -10.45 10.71
N ILE A 30 -15.74 -11.57 11.33
CA ILE A 30 -16.05 -11.62 12.78
C ILE A 30 -14.81 -11.22 13.59
N ARG A 31 -13.64 -11.76 13.26
CA ARG A 31 -12.40 -11.40 13.94
C ARG A 31 -12.11 -9.89 13.83
N LYS A 32 -12.24 -9.32 12.64
CA LYS A 32 -12.02 -7.88 12.42
C LYS A 32 -13.03 -6.98 13.13
N MET A 33 -14.26 -7.46 13.36
CA MET A 33 -15.22 -6.77 14.24
C MET A 33 -14.79 -6.82 15.71
N ILE A 34 -14.28 -7.96 16.19
CA ILE A 34 -13.79 -8.12 17.57
C ILE A 34 -12.58 -7.20 17.83
N ASP A 35 -11.67 -7.11 16.85
CA ASP A 35 -10.49 -6.23 16.91
C ASP A 35 -10.85 -4.73 16.75
N ALA A 36 -12.15 -4.40 16.63
CA ALA A 36 -12.68 -3.05 16.38
C ALA A 36 -12.12 -2.35 15.12
N GLU A 37 -11.46 -3.10 14.24
CA GLU A 37 -10.98 -2.61 12.94
C GLU A 37 -12.14 -2.41 11.94
N LEU A 38 -13.22 -3.17 12.11
CA LEU A 38 -14.41 -3.10 11.27
C LEU A 38 -15.63 -2.76 12.13
N SER A 39 -16.40 -1.75 11.74
CA SER A 39 -17.65 -1.44 12.44
C SER A 39 -18.65 -2.60 12.32
N ALA A 40 -19.51 -2.78 13.33
CA ALA A 40 -20.47 -3.87 13.33
C ALA A 40 -21.40 -3.87 12.09
N ALA A 41 -21.83 -2.69 11.64
CA ALA A 41 -22.64 -2.54 10.43
C ALA A 41 -21.90 -3.02 9.17
N GLN A 42 -20.62 -2.66 9.02
CA GLN A 42 -19.79 -3.11 7.89
C GLN A 42 -19.56 -4.62 7.92
N GLY A 43 -19.35 -5.20 9.10
CA GLY A 43 -19.12 -6.63 9.24
C GLY A 43 -20.36 -7.46 8.94
N VAL A 44 -21.52 -7.06 9.46
CA VAL A 44 -22.81 -7.68 9.11
C VAL A 44 -23.08 -7.57 7.62
N ALA A 45 -22.81 -6.42 7.00
CA ALA A 45 -22.97 -6.25 5.55
C ALA A 45 -22.03 -7.18 4.76
N ALA A 46 -20.76 -7.29 5.15
CA ALA A 46 -19.79 -8.16 4.48
C ALA A 46 -20.19 -9.65 4.58
N ILE A 47 -20.66 -10.09 5.75
CA ILE A 47 -21.20 -11.44 5.96
C ILE A 47 -22.43 -11.65 5.07
N GLY A 48 -23.38 -10.71 5.09
CA GLY A 48 -24.59 -10.78 4.27
C GLY A 48 -24.28 -10.92 2.77
N VAL A 49 -23.35 -10.12 2.23
CA VAL A 49 -22.90 -10.24 0.84
C VAL A 49 -22.32 -11.62 0.55
N SER A 50 -21.46 -12.15 1.43
CA SER A 50 -20.87 -13.48 1.24
C SER A 50 -21.92 -14.60 1.22
N LEU A 51 -22.95 -14.51 2.07
CA LEU A 51 -24.06 -15.47 2.11
C LEU A 51 -24.97 -15.35 0.89
N ILE A 52 -25.22 -14.13 0.38
CA ILE A 52 -25.96 -13.92 -0.86
C ILE A 52 -25.21 -14.53 -2.05
N LEU A 53 -23.89 -14.34 -2.13
CA LEU A 53 -23.07 -14.95 -3.19
C LEU A 53 -23.10 -16.48 -3.10
N LEU A 54 -23.03 -17.04 -1.89
CA LEU A 54 -23.17 -18.48 -1.68
C LEU A 54 -24.55 -18.97 -2.12
N PHE A 55 -25.62 -18.26 -1.78
CA PHE A 55 -26.99 -18.60 -2.21
C PHE A 55 -27.12 -18.58 -3.74
N ILE A 56 -26.60 -17.54 -4.41
CA ILE A 56 -26.56 -17.46 -5.88
C ILE A 56 -25.74 -18.61 -6.48
N ALA A 57 -24.64 -19.03 -5.84
CA ALA A 57 -23.86 -20.17 -6.31
C ALA A 57 -24.62 -21.51 -6.18
N ILE A 58 -25.41 -21.68 -5.11
CA ILE A 58 -26.22 -22.88 -4.86
C ILE A 58 -27.35 -22.99 -5.88
N GLU A 59 -28.14 -21.93 -6.05
CA GLU A 59 -29.26 -21.89 -7.01
C GLU A 59 -28.76 -21.83 -8.46
N GLY A 60 -27.56 -21.29 -8.66
CA GLY A 60 -26.92 -21.17 -9.95
C GLY A 60 -26.50 -22.51 -10.58
N GLY A 61 -26.18 -22.44 -11.87
CA GLY A 61 -25.51 -23.53 -12.57
C GLY A 61 -24.03 -23.65 -12.19
N PHE A 62 -23.39 -24.74 -12.61
CA PHE A 62 -21.96 -25.02 -12.38
C PHE A 62 -21.05 -23.81 -12.68
N TRP A 63 -21.24 -23.18 -13.85
CA TRP A 63 -20.43 -22.02 -14.25
C TRP A 63 -20.59 -20.81 -13.34
N VAL A 64 -21.77 -20.57 -12.78
CA VAL A 64 -22.02 -19.48 -11.84
C VAL A 64 -21.23 -19.73 -10.56
N ALA A 65 -21.28 -20.96 -10.02
CA ALA A 65 -20.50 -21.34 -8.84
C ALA A 65 -18.99 -21.20 -9.07
N VAL A 66 -18.46 -21.60 -10.23
CA VAL A 66 -17.04 -21.46 -10.58
C VAL A 66 -16.59 -19.98 -10.64
N ILE A 67 -17.41 -19.10 -11.23
CA ILE A 67 -17.11 -17.67 -11.31
C ILE A 67 -17.07 -17.06 -9.91
N ILE A 68 -18.08 -17.36 -9.07
CA ILE A 68 -18.15 -16.87 -7.70
C ILE A 68 -16.97 -17.39 -6.87
N ALA A 69 -16.64 -18.68 -6.97
CA ALA A 69 -15.48 -19.26 -6.27
C ALA A 69 -14.18 -18.55 -6.66
N SER A 70 -13.97 -18.32 -7.96
CA SER A 70 -12.79 -17.64 -8.49
C SER A 70 -12.68 -16.21 -7.98
N LEU A 71 -13.80 -15.49 -7.92
CA LEU A 71 -13.86 -14.14 -7.35
C LEU A 71 -13.51 -14.12 -5.85
N MET A 72 -14.09 -15.03 -5.07
CA MET A 72 -13.82 -15.09 -3.63
C MET A 72 -12.37 -15.42 -3.35
N LEU A 73 -11.79 -16.36 -4.11
CA LEU A 73 -10.37 -16.69 -4.02
C LEU A 73 -9.47 -15.52 -4.42
N ALA A 74 -9.79 -14.82 -5.51
CA ALA A 74 -9.06 -13.63 -5.93
C ALA A 74 -9.11 -12.54 -4.85
N THR A 75 -10.26 -12.37 -4.21
CA THR A 75 -10.44 -11.40 -3.14
C THR A 75 -9.62 -11.78 -1.91
N LEU A 76 -9.68 -13.05 -1.47
CA LEU A 76 -8.88 -13.56 -0.35
C LEU A 76 -7.38 -13.41 -0.60
N ALA A 77 -6.92 -13.64 -1.84
CA ALA A 77 -5.53 -13.43 -2.22
C ALA A 77 -5.13 -11.95 -2.24
N ALA A 78 -6.05 -11.05 -2.58
CA ALA A 78 -5.81 -9.61 -2.60
C ALA A 78 -5.79 -8.95 -1.20
N VAL A 79 -6.56 -9.48 -0.24
CA VAL A 79 -6.66 -8.94 1.13
C VAL A 79 -5.30 -8.78 1.84
N PRO A 80 -4.40 -9.78 1.93
CA PRO A 80 -3.13 -9.61 2.63
C PRO A 80 -2.25 -8.55 1.96
N TYR A 81 -2.30 -8.48 0.63
CA TYR A 81 -1.60 -7.44 -0.12
C TYR A 81 -2.14 -6.05 0.24
N LEU A 82 -3.47 -5.89 0.26
CA LEU A 82 -4.13 -4.63 0.67
C LEU A 82 -3.84 -4.25 2.11
N ALA A 83 -3.88 -5.21 3.04
CA ALA A 83 -3.58 -4.97 4.46
C ALA A 83 -2.16 -4.44 4.65
N SER A 84 -1.16 -5.09 4.03
CA SER A 84 0.24 -4.64 4.13
C SER A 84 0.45 -3.22 3.59
N ARG A 85 -0.36 -2.79 2.62
CA ARG A 85 -0.32 -1.43 2.06
C ARG A 85 -0.95 -0.39 2.97
N ILE A 86 -2.00 -0.76 3.69
CA ILE A 86 -2.66 0.14 4.64
C ILE A 86 -1.75 0.32 5.86
N ASP A 87 -1.16 -0.76 6.38
CA ASP A 87 -0.23 -0.71 7.52
C ASP A 87 0.98 0.18 7.23
N GLN A 88 1.58 0.05 6.03
CA GLN A 88 2.66 0.94 5.60
C GLN A 88 2.23 2.41 5.61
N ARG A 89 0.99 2.72 5.25
CA ARG A 89 0.47 4.10 5.23
C ARG A 89 0.19 4.64 6.63
N LEU A 90 -0.29 3.79 7.55
CA LEU A 90 -0.50 4.18 8.95
C LEU A 90 0.83 4.52 9.63
N LEU A 91 1.90 3.79 9.30
CA LEU A 91 3.25 4.13 9.76
C LEU A 91 3.69 5.52 9.25
N PHE A 92 3.39 5.84 7.98
CA PHE A 92 3.71 7.17 7.43
C PHE A 92 2.98 8.33 8.11
N GLU A 93 1.75 8.13 8.60
CA GLU A 93 1.01 9.17 9.33
C GLU A 93 1.65 9.47 10.69
N VAL A 94 2.10 8.43 11.40
CA VAL A 94 2.88 8.58 12.64
C VAL A 94 4.20 9.30 12.37
N ASP A 95 4.86 8.95 11.26
CA ASP A 95 6.13 9.57 10.86
C ASP A 95 5.98 11.04 10.44
N GLU A 96 4.82 11.47 9.93
CA GLU A 96 4.58 12.88 9.57
C GLU A 96 4.71 13.79 10.80
N HIS A 97 4.11 13.40 11.93
CA HIS A 97 4.20 14.19 13.15
C HIS A 97 5.64 14.26 13.70
N LEU A 98 6.36 13.14 13.63
CA LEU A 98 7.77 13.09 14.03
C LEU A 98 8.66 13.93 13.10
N LEU A 99 8.32 13.96 11.81
CA LEU A 99 8.98 14.78 10.81
C LEU A 99 8.75 16.26 11.09
N GLU A 100 7.51 16.67 11.33
CA GLU A 100 7.19 18.06 11.71
C GLU A 100 7.94 18.50 12.96
N GLN A 101 7.99 17.65 13.99
CA GLN A 101 8.75 17.92 15.21
C GLN A 101 10.25 18.06 14.92
N ALA A 102 10.82 17.19 14.09
CA ALA A 102 12.23 17.24 13.73
C ALA A 102 12.57 18.48 12.88
N PHE A 103 11.68 18.88 11.96
CA PHE A 103 11.80 20.12 11.21
C PHE A 103 11.69 21.35 12.11
N GLY A 104 10.82 21.33 13.13
CA GLY A 104 10.74 22.37 14.15
C GLY A 104 12.06 22.52 14.91
N ALA A 105 12.62 21.41 15.41
CA ALA A 105 13.91 21.40 16.11
C ALA A 105 15.07 21.87 15.23
N PHE A 106 15.05 21.55 13.92
CA PHE A 106 16.02 22.06 12.95
C PHE A 106 15.87 23.58 12.73
N GLY A 107 14.64 24.09 12.70
CA GLY A 107 14.37 25.53 12.58
C GLY A 107 14.90 26.32 13.77
N GLU A 108 14.84 25.76 14.98
CA GLU A 108 15.41 26.34 16.19
C GLU A 108 16.94 26.26 16.23
N ASN A 109 17.50 25.10 15.87
CA ASN A 109 18.94 24.87 15.84
C ASN A 109 19.36 24.07 14.58
N PRO A 110 19.84 24.74 13.53
CA PRO A 110 20.28 24.09 12.29
C PRO A 110 21.47 23.15 12.46
N ALA A 111 22.24 23.30 13.55
CA ALA A 111 23.39 22.44 13.86
C ALA A 111 23.03 21.23 14.73
N ASN A 112 21.75 21.00 15.01
CA ASN A 112 21.29 19.86 15.78
C ASN A 112 21.39 18.55 14.97
N ALA A 113 22.53 17.85 15.11
CA ALA A 113 22.79 16.60 14.39
C ALA A 113 21.73 15.52 14.64
N ALA A 114 21.17 15.44 15.86
CA ALA A 114 20.12 14.47 16.18
C ALA A 114 18.83 14.72 15.36
N ALA A 115 18.42 15.99 15.24
CA ALA A 115 17.27 16.37 14.42
C ALA A 115 17.51 16.06 12.94
N LEU A 116 18.73 16.34 12.44
CA LEU A 116 19.10 16.05 11.05
C LEU A 116 19.11 14.56 10.74
N PHE A 117 19.67 13.70 11.61
CA PHE A 117 19.60 12.25 11.42
C PHE A 117 18.16 11.75 11.44
N ARG A 118 17.33 12.27 12.34
CA ARG A 118 15.91 11.90 12.40
C ARG A 118 15.16 12.30 11.12
N ILE A 119 15.38 13.51 10.61
CA ILE A 119 14.85 13.95 9.32
C ILE A 119 15.33 13.03 8.20
N ALA A 120 16.63 12.68 8.19
CA ALA A 120 17.19 11.80 7.17
C ALA A 120 16.56 10.40 7.20
N THR A 121 16.39 9.77 8.37
CA THR A 121 15.75 8.45 8.49
C THR A 121 14.33 8.47 7.92
N VAL A 122 13.50 9.40 8.38
CA VAL A 122 12.11 9.49 7.89
C VAL A 122 12.06 9.75 6.39
N LEU A 123 12.96 10.57 5.84
CA LEU A 123 13.03 10.81 4.41
C LEU A 123 13.52 9.59 3.63
N TYR A 124 14.42 8.80 4.19
CA TYR A 124 14.91 7.56 3.58
C TYR A 124 13.76 6.55 3.46
N ASP A 125 12.97 6.41 4.52
CA ASP A 125 11.81 5.52 4.59
C ASP A 125 10.67 6.00 3.67
N ALA A 126 10.51 7.32 3.52
CA ALA A 126 9.61 7.93 2.53
C ALA A 126 10.09 7.80 1.06
N GLY A 127 11.23 7.14 0.83
CA GLY A 127 11.80 6.90 -0.49
C GLY A 127 12.48 8.12 -1.13
N GLN A 128 12.81 9.14 -0.34
CA GLN A 128 13.62 10.29 -0.76
C GLN A 128 15.11 10.04 -0.45
N ARG A 129 15.62 8.89 -0.90
CA ARG A 129 16.90 8.31 -0.47
C ARG A 129 18.11 9.24 -0.67
N GLY A 130 18.28 9.84 -1.84
CA GLY A 130 19.43 10.71 -2.08
C GLY A 130 19.39 12.00 -1.26
N HIS A 131 18.20 12.53 -0.98
CA HIS A 131 18.05 13.68 -0.08
C HIS A 131 18.36 13.30 1.37
N ALA A 132 17.86 12.16 1.83
CA ALA A 132 18.16 11.61 3.14
C ALA A 132 19.67 11.40 3.36
N ILE A 133 20.34 10.77 2.39
CA ILE A 133 21.79 10.53 2.44
C ILE A 133 22.56 11.86 2.56
N ARG A 134 22.23 12.86 1.74
CA ARG A 134 22.89 14.18 1.82
C ARG A 134 22.67 14.89 3.16
N ILE A 135 21.47 14.78 3.74
CA ILE A 135 21.17 15.36 5.05
C ILE A 135 21.94 14.63 6.15
N ALA A 136 22.00 13.30 6.09
CA ALA A 136 22.78 12.49 7.04
C ALA A 136 24.29 12.70 6.90
N GLU A 137 24.82 12.90 5.68
CA GLU A 137 26.22 13.30 5.45
C GLU A 137 26.52 14.65 6.11
N TYR A 138 25.61 15.61 5.97
CA TYR A 138 25.72 16.90 6.64
C TYR A 138 25.64 16.76 8.16
N ALA A 139 24.71 15.97 8.68
CA ALA A 139 24.62 15.68 10.11
C ALA A 139 25.91 15.04 10.65
N ALA A 140 26.47 14.09 9.91
CA ALA A 140 27.71 13.40 10.28
C ALA A 140 28.93 14.33 10.25
N SER A 141 28.96 15.34 9.39
CA SER A 141 30.06 16.31 9.34
C SER A 141 30.04 17.28 10.52
N LEU A 142 28.89 17.48 11.17
CA LEU A 142 28.77 18.26 12.40
C LEU A 142 29.27 17.50 13.64
N LEU A 143 29.45 16.18 13.56
CA LEU A 143 29.93 15.38 14.68
C LEU A 143 31.45 15.50 14.84
N GLY A 144 31.88 16.24 15.86
CA GLY A 144 33.28 16.30 16.28
C GLY A 144 33.83 14.93 16.69
N SER A 145 35.13 14.73 16.46
CA SER A 145 35.87 13.56 16.93
C SER A 145 36.38 13.69 18.36
N ASP A 146 36.16 14.85 18.98
CA ASP A 146 36.65 15.15 20.32
C ASP A 146 35.96 14.25 21.35
N VAL A 147 36.77 13.66 22.23
CA VAL A 147 36.29 12.81 23.33
C VAL A 147 35.95 13.71 24.50
N ASP A 148 34.71 13.61 24.99
CA ASP A 148 34.31 14.33 26.20
C ASP A 148 35.09 13.76 27.40
N PRO A 149 35.83 14.60 28.15
CA PRO A 149 36.64 14.15 29.28
C PRO A 149 35.81 13.51 30.41
N VAL A 150 34.51 13.82 30.50
CA VAL A 150 33.64 13.28 31.55
C VAL A 150 33.07 11.92 31.16
N SER A 151 32.44 11.83 29.98
CA SER A 151 31.81 10.59 29.53
C SER A 151 32.77 9.60 28.89
N ASN A 152 34.00 10.03 28.54
CA ASN A 152 35.00 9.27 27.78
C ASN A 152 34.42 8.67 26.48
N ARG A 153 33.50 9.40 25.86
CA ARG A 153 32.86 9.05 24.59
C ARG A 153 32.91 10.24 23.66
N SER A 154 33.09 9.98 22.37
CA SER A 154 32.92 11.01 21.36
C SER A 154 31.45 11.15 20.98
N LEU A 155 31.06 12.31 20.43
CA LEU A 155 29.72 12.47 19.85
C LEU A 155 29.45 11.41 18.77
N ARG A 156 30.47 11.00 18.01
CA ARG A 156 30.34 9.96 16.99
C ARG A 156 30.00 8.59 17.58
N ASP A 157 30.44 8.28 18.80
CA ASP A 157 30.09 7.02 19.47
C ASP A 157 28.61 6.98 19.87
N LEU A 158 28.03 8.13 20.22
CA LEU A 158 26.60 8.24 20.52
C LEU A 158 25.72 8.02 19.27
N PHE A 159 26.19 8.44 18.10
CA PHE A 159 25.49 8.28 16.82
C PHE A 159 26.03 7.12 15.96
N ARG A 160 26.59 6.08 16.60
CA ARG A 160 27.23 4.97 15.88
C ARG A 160 26.25 4.23 14.95
N LYS A 161 25.00 4.10 15.38
CA LYS A 161 23.95 3.43 14.61
C LYS A 161 23.64 4.22 13.33
N GLU A 162 23.39 5.51 13.46
CA GLU A 162 23.06 6.42 12.37
C GLU A 162 24.20 6.50 11.35
N LEU A 163 25.45 6.49 11.81
CA LEU A 163 26.61 6.43 10.94
C LEU A 163 26.74 5.08 10.20
N SER A 164 26.34 3.97 10.84
CA SER A 164 26.28 2.66 10.20
C SER A 164 25.16 2.61 9.14
N ASP A 165 24.00 3.16 9.47
CA ASP A 165 22.85 3.25 8.57
C ASP A 165 23.20 4.13 7.36
N LEU A 166 23.86 5.26 7.57
CA LEU A 166 24.34 6.13 6.49
C LEU A 166 25.27 5.38 5.52
N LYS A 167 26.26 4.63 6.03
CA LYS A 167 27.16 3.83 5.19
C LYS A 167 26.37 2.82 4.36
N ARG A 168 25.45 2.10 4.99
CA ARG A 168 24.56 1.15 4.31
C ARG A 168 23.73 1.85 3.22
N TRP A 169 23.17 3.01 3.51
CA TRP A 169 22.38 3.78 2.55
C TRP A 169 23.21 4.22 1.34
N GLN A 170 24.47 4.63 1.56
CA GLN A 170 25.40 4.99 0.50
C GLN A 170 25.75 3.80 -0.39
N GLU A 171 25.92 2.59 0.17
CA GLU A 171 26.19 1.36 -0.60
C GLU A 171 25.06 0.98 -1.56
N TYR A 172 23.81 1.21 -1.18
CA TYR A 172 22.63 0.90 -2.00
C TYR A 172 22.12 2.07 -2.86
N ALA A 173 22.77 3.23 -2.79
CA ALA A 173 22.31 4.44 -3.46
C ALA A 173 22.51 4.35 -4.98
N GLN A 174 21.48 4.68 -5.75
CA GLN A 174 21.54 4.78 -7.20
C GLN A 174 21.66 6.24 -7.64
N PRO A 175 22.27 6.54 -8.81
CA PRO A 175 22.34 7.92 -9.33
C PRO A 175 20.97 8.60 -9.42
N GLU A 176 19.91 7.84 -9.69
CA GLU A 176 18.53 8.31 -9.76
C GLU A 176 17.98 8.83 -8.43
N ASP A 177 18.52 8.36 -7.30
CA ASP A 177 18.09 8.77 -5.96
C ASP A 177 18.49 10.22 -5.65
N PHE A 178 19.52 10.75 -6.33
CA PHE A 178 20.04 12.11 -6.17
C PHE A 178 19.46 13.09 -7.19
N LYS A 179 18.28 12.80 -7.75
CA LYS A 179 17.60 13.75 -8.63
C LYS A 179 17.11 14.96 -7.83
N PRO A 180 17.30 16.18 -8.34
CA PRO A 180 16.83 17.38 -7.66
C PRO A 180 15.30 17.44 -7.65
N ILE A 181 14.73 18.08 -6.63
CA ILE A 181 13.28 18.19 -6.43
C ILE A 181 12.78 19.61 -6.69
N ARG A 182 11.61 19.70 -7.31
CA ARG A 182 10.95 20.98 -7.57
C ARG A 182 10.11 21.41 -6.37
N CYS A 183 10.28 22.63 -5.87
CA CYS A 183 9.45 23.19 -4.81
C CYS A 183 7.99 23.30 -5.27
N LEU A 184 7.05 22.78 -4.47
CA LEU A 184 5.62 22.79 -4.80
C LEU A 184 4.99 24.19 -4.75
N ARG A 185 5.63 25.16 -4.09
CA ARG A 185 5.13 26.55 -3.97
C ARG A 185 5.67 27.49 -5.05
N CYS A 186 6.98 27.49 -5.28
CA CYS A 186 7.63 28.45 -6.19
C CYS A 186 8.24 27.82 -7.46
N SER A 187 8.11 26.49 -7.64
CA SER A 187 8.67 25.74 -8.77
C SER A 187 10.19 25.79 -8.95
N MET A 188 10.95 26.33 -7.98
CA MET A 188 12.42 26.25 -8.03
C MET A 188 12.91 24.82 -7.84
N VAL A 189 13.93 24.44 -8.61
CA VAL A 189 14.60 23.14 -8.51
C VAL A 189 15.67 23.23 -7.43
N ASN A 190 15.59 22.38 -6.41
CA ASN A 190 16.51 22.35 -5.28
C ASN A 190 17.39 21.10 -5.35
N PRO A 191 18.71 21.21 -5.11
CA PRO A 191 19.60 20.08 -5.13
C PRO A 191 19.32 19.08 -3.99
N PRO A 192 19.80 17.83 -4.11
CA PRO A 192 19.79 16.86 -3.03
C PRO A 192 20.34 17.43 -1.72
N GLY A 193 19.68 17.11 -0.61
CA GLY A 193 20.06 17.56 0.73
C GLY A 193 19.47 18.89 1.20
N THR A 194 18.72 19.59 0.34
CA THR A 194 18.06 20.84 0.72
C THR A 194 16.81 20.60 1.56
N ILE A 195 16.84 21.06 2.81
CA ILE A 195 15.72 20.95 3.77
C ILE A 195 14.64 22.01 3.46
N ALA A 196 15.08 23.24 3.18
CA ALA A 196 14.23 24.36 2.79
C ALA A 196 14.53 24.83 1.36
N CYS A 197 13.56 25.46 0.71
CA CYS A 197 13.73 25.96 -0.65
C CYS A 197 14.71 27.12 -0.69
N SER A 198 15.69 27.08 -1.59
CA SER A 198 16.67 28.15 -1.75
C SER A 198 16.07 29.52 -2.12
N ARG A 199 14.86 29.56 -2.73
CA ARG A 199 14.18 30.83 -3.07
C ARG A 199 13.12 31.26 -2.07
N CYS A 200 12.14 30.41 -1.77
CA CYS A 200 11.00 30.81 -0.94
C CYS A 200 11.10 30.33 0.52
N GLN A 201 12.18 29.62 0.88
CA GLN A 201 12.39 29.05 2.23
C GLN A 201 11.29 28.10 2.72
N ALA A 202 10.37 27.68 1.86
CA ALA A 202 9.36 26.68 2.20
C ALA A 202 10.02 25.32 2.48
N PRO A 203 9.46 24.48 3.38
CA PRO A 203 10.03 23.17 3.73
C PRO A 203 9.75 22.17 2.60
N VAL A 204 10.58 22.19 1.57
CA VAL A 204 10.35 21.47 0.30
C VAL A 204 10.17 19.97 0.53
N LEU A 205 11.02 19.39 1.37
CA LEU A 205 10.99 17.95 1.64
C LEU A 205 9.75 17.54 2.42
N LEU A 206 9.31 18.38 3.37
CA LEU A 206 8.07 18.16 4.12
C LEU A 206 6.85 18.25 3.20
N ASP A 207 6.76 19.28 2.36
CA ASP A 207 5.66 19.44 1.41
C ASP A 207 5.56 18.24 0.44
N HIS A 208 6.70 17.66 0.02
CA HIS A 208 6.73 16.43 -0.79
C HIS A 208 6.37 15.17 -0.01
N ALA A 209 6.84 15.04 1.24
CA ALA A 209 6.48 13.93 2.11
C ALA A 209 4.97 13.89 2.36
N ARG A 210 4.36 15.03 2.71
CA ARG A 210 2.91 15.19 2.88
C ARG A 210 2.11 14.81 1.65
N ARG A 211 2.55 15.27 0.47
CA ARG A 211 1.86 14.96 -0.78
C ARG A 211 1.90 13.46 -1.11
N ARG A 212 2.96 12.77 -0.70
CA ARG A 212 3.09 11.32 -0.86
C ARG A 212 2.28 10.55 0.17
N ALA A 213 2.12 11.12 1.37
CA ALA A 213 1.27 10.59 2.43
C ALA A 213 -0.22 10.69 2.10
N ASP A 214 -0.66 11.65 1.26
CA ASP A 214 -2.07 11.81 0.90
C ASP A 214 -2.67 10.49 0.36
N PRO A 215 -3.58 9.84 1.11
CA PRO A 215 -4.08 8.54 0.76
C PRO A 215 -5.27 8.60 -0.20
N LYS A 216 -5.83 9.79 -0.45
CA LYS A 216 -6.99 10.01 -1.32
C LYS A 216 -6.87 9.36 -2.69
N PRO A 217 -5.77 9.53 -3.47
CA PRO A 217 -5.67 8.91 -4.78
C PRO A 217 -5.63 7.38 -4.72
N PHE A 218 -5.11 6.79 -3.64
CA PHE A 218 -5.09 5.35 -3.47
C PHE A 218 -6.47 4.79 -3.14
N TYR A 219 -7.16 5.39 -2.17
CA TYR A 219 -8.53 4.98 -1.84
C TYR A 219 -9.47 5.14 -3.03
N ALA A 220 -9.33 6.22 -3.81
CA ALA A 220 -10.10 6.40 -5.03
C ALA A 220 -9.84 5.29 -6.06
N ARG A 221 -8.57 4.90 -6.28
CA ARG A 221 -8.21 3.77 -7.15
C ARG A 221 -8.72 2.44 -6.62
N LEU A 222 -8.67 2.22 -5.30
CA LEU A 222 -9.19 1.02 -4.68
C LEU A 222 -10.69 0.88 -4.89
N ILE A 223 -11.44 1.95 -4.64
CA ILE A 223 -12.90 2.01 -4.88
C ILE A 223 -13.19 1.78 -6.37
N LEU A 224 -12.46 2.43 -7.28
CA LEU A 224 -12.58 2.21 -8.72
C LEU A 224 -12.30 0.76 -9.12
N GLY A 225 -11.30 0.11 -8.50
CA GLY A 225 -11.00 -1.31 -8.70
C GLY A 225 -12.17 -2.21 -8.31
N TRP A 226 -12.78 -1.95 -7.15
CA TRP A 226 -13.96 -2.67 -6.69
C TRP A 226 -15.18 -2.46 -7.59
N VAL A 227 -15.44 -1.22 -8.02
CA VAL A 227 -16.51 -0.90 -8.97
C VAL A 227 -16.28 -1.62 -10.29
N ALA A 228 -15.04 -1.67 -10.78
CA ALA A 228 -14.71 -2.38 -12.01
C ALA A 228 -14.93 -3.90 -11.88
N ILE A 229 -14.55 -4.49 -10.75
CA ILE A 229 -14.82 -5.91 -10.45
C ILE A 229 -16.34 -6.16 -10.41
N ALA A 230 -17.11 -5.35 -9.67
CA ALA A 230 -18.56 -5.48 -9.59
C ALA A 230 -19.24 -5.35 -10.97
N THR A 231 -18.76 -4.40 -11.79
CA THR A 231 -19.26 -4.19 -13.16
C THR A 231 -18.94 -5.39 -14.05
N ALA A 232 -17.71 -5.90 -13.99
CA ALA A 232 -17.30 -7.08 -14.74
C ALA A 232 -18.12 -8.32 -14.38
N LEU A 233 -18.50 -8.46 -13.10
CA LEU A 233 -19.40 -9.52 -12.64
C LEU A 233 -20.81 -9.36 -13.22
N GLY A 234 -21.38 -8.15 -13.14
CA GLY A 234 -22.69 -7.86 -13.72
C GLY A 234 -22.75 -8.14 -15.23
N ILE A 235 -21.68 -7.78 -15.95
CA ILE A 235 -21.52 -8.10 -17.39
C ILE A 235 -21.45 -9.61 -17.59
N SER A 236 -20.64 -10.32 -16.80
CA SER A 236 -20.46 -11.78 -16.93
C SER A 236 -21.77 -12.54 -16.70
N VAL A 237 -22.55 -12.13 -15.70
CA VAL A 237 -23.88 -12.68 -15.43
C VAL A 237 -24.83 -12.40 -16.60
N SER A 238 -24.85 -11.16 -17.10
CA SER A 238 -25.69 -10.76 -18.23
C SER A 238 -25.36 -11.55 -19.50
N LEU A 239 -24.07 -11.78 -19.78
CA LEU A 239 -23.61 -12.60 -20.90
C LEU A 239 -24.08 -14.05 -20.81
N GLY A 240 -24.19 -14.60 -19.61
CA GLY A 240 -24.72 -15.96 -19.39
C GLY A 240 -26.15 -16.16 -19.87
N PHE A 241 -26.96 -15.09 -19.92
CA PHE A 241 -28.33 -15.16 -20.44
C PHE A 241 -28.41 -15.08 -21.97
N VAL A 242 -27.44 -14.40 -22.60
CA VAL A 242 -27.47 -14.09 -24.04
C VAL A 242 -26.61 -15.06 -24.86
N VAL A 243 -25.45 -15.44 -24.32
CA VAL A 243 -24.44 -16.24 -25.01
C VAL A 243 -24.44 -17.66 -24.44
N LYS A 244 -24.47 -18.67 -25.31
CA LYS A 244 -24.50 -20.09 -24.92
C LYS A 244 -23.29 -20.86 -25.46
N GLY A 245 -22.99 -21.99 -24.83
CA GLY A 245 -21.91 -22.89 -25.24
C GLY A 245 -20.52 -22.28 -25.10
N ASN A 246 -19.57 -22.71 -25.94
CA ASN A 246 -18.16 -22.31 -25.86
C ASN A 246 -17.94 -20.80 -26.04
N ALA A 247 -18.84 -20.12 -26.76
CA ALA A 247 -18.78 -18.67 -26.94
C ALA A 247 -18.88 -17.91 -25.60
N LEU A 248 -19.63 -18.46 -24.62
CA LEU A 248 -19.74 -17.86 -23.29
C LEU A 248 -18.40 -17.91 -22.55
N ALA A 249 -17.68 -19.03 -22.64
CA ALA A 249 -16.37 -19.19 -22.00
C ALA A 249 -15.36 -18.18 -22.56
N PHE A 250 -15.30 -18.01 -23.89
CA PHE A 250 -14.44 -17.00 -24.51
C PHE A 250 -14.85 -15.57 -24.13
N ALA A 251 -16.15 -15.28 -24.04
CA ALA A 251 -16.64 -13.96 -23.62
C ALA A 251 -16.23 -13.65 -22.17
N ILE A 252 -16.39 -14.60 -21.25
CA ILE A 252 -15.98 -14.45 -19.84
C ILE A 252 -14.46 -14.25 -19.75
N LEU A 253 -13.67 -15.06 -20.47
CA LEU A 253 -12.22 -14.89 -20.53
C LEU A 253 -11.83 -13.49 -21.03
N GLY A 254 -12.52 -12.96 -22.04
CA GLY A 254 -12.33 -11.60 -22.53
C GLY A 254 -12.61 -10.54 -21.46
N VAL A 255 -13.72 -10.68 -20.71
CA VAL A 255 -14.06 -9.77 -19.60
C VAL A 255 -13.00 -9.81 -18.50
N VAL A 256 -12.55 -11.00 -18.11
CA VAL A 256 -11.49 -11.16 -17.09
C VAL A 256 -10.16 -10.57 -17.55
N ALA A 257 -9.77 -10.78 -18.82
CA ALA A 257 -8.54 -10.21 -19.38
C ALA A 257 -8.59 -8.68 -19.41
N LEU A 258 -9.71 -8.09 -19.82
CA LEU A 258 -9.90 -6.64 -19.82
C LEU A 258 -9.89 -6.06 -18.41
N LEU A 259 -10.53 -6.73 -17.45
CA LEU A 259 -10.49 -6.34 -16.04
C LEU A 259 -9.06 -6.39 -15.50
N GLY A 260 -8.31 -7.46 -15.79
CA GLY A 260 -6.91 -7.60 -15.39
C GLY A 260 -6.04 -6.47 -15.95
N LEU A 261 -6.19 -6.13 -17.24
CA LEU A 261 -5.49 -5.01 -17.87
C LEU A 261 -5.87 -3.67 -17.25
N PHE A 262 -7.16 -3.46 -16.99
CA PHE A 262 -7.66 -2.24 -16.36
C PHE A 262 -7.07 -2.07 -14.95
N LEU A 263 -7.11 -3.11 -14.12
CA LEU A 263 -6.54 -3.08 -12.78
C LEU A 263 -5.02 -2.87 -12.82
N ALA A 264 -4.31 -3.58 -13.71
CA ALA A 264 -2.87 -3.39 -13.90
C ALA A 264 -2.52 -1.95 -14.28
N TRP A 265 -3.29 -1.32 -15.17
CA TRP A 265 -3.13 0.09 -15.53
C TRP A 265 -3.45 1.02 -14.36
N LEU A 266 -4.56 0.78 -13.65
CA LEU A 266 -5.02 1.60 -12.52
C LEU A 266 -3.98 1.67 -11.40
N PHE A 267 -3.26 0.57 -11.15
CA PHE A 267 -2.24 0.45 -10.10
C PHE A 267 -0.79 0.58 -10.58
N ARG A 268 -0.53 0.81 -11.87
CA ARG A 268 0.83 0.87 -12.46
C ARG A 268 1.73 1.96 -11.86
N GLY A 269 1.15 3.01 -11.28
CA GLY A 269 1.88 4.15 -10.72
C GLY A 269 2.46 3.93 -9.32
N GLU A 270 2.09 2.83 -8.65
CA GLU A 270 2.51 2.56 -7.28
C GLU A 270 3.78 1.73 -7.30
N ARG A 271 4.92 2.42 -7.48
CA ARG A 271 6.22 1.77 -7.26
C ARG A 271 6.29 1.40 -5.79
N VAL A 272 6.17 0.10 -5.56
CA VAL A 272 6.52 -0.55 -4.31
C VAL A 272 7.98 -0.23 -4.04
N LEU A 273 8.24 0.71 -3.14
CA LEU A 273 9.57 0.77 -2.56
C LEU A 273 9.77 -0.60 -1.88
N PRO A 274 10.86 -1.32 -2.18
CA PRO A 274 11.14 -2.56 -1.47
C PRO A 274 11.16 -2.24 0.03
N PRO A 275 10.67 -3.15 0.89
CA PRO A 275 10.74 -2.95 2.33
C PRO A 275 12.18 -2.60 2.72
N PRO A 276 12.40 -1.71 3.69
CA PRO A 276 13.73 -1.50 4.22
C PRO A 276 14.23 -2.86 4.73
N VAL A 277 15.34 -3.33 4.14
CA VAL A 277 16.04 -4.55 4.56
C VAL A 277 16.69 -4.32 5.92
#